data_AF-A0A8K0LWK8-F1
#
_entry.id   AF-A0A8K0LWK8-F1
#
_cell.length_a   1.000
_cell.length_b   1.000
_cell.length_c   1.000
_cell.angle_alpha   90.00
_cell.angle_beta   90.00
_cell.angle_gamma   90.00
#
_symmetry.space_group_name_H-M   'P 1'
#
loop_
_entity.id
_entity.type
_entity.pdbx_description
1 polymer ?
#
loop_
_entity_poly.entity_id
_entity_poly.type
_entity_poly.pdbx_seq_one_letter_code
_entity_poly.pdbx_strand_id
1 'polypeptide(L)'
;RTSTLALKGEGYTRDEIFKITGILPSQLTCLFRKAREKGWVEGQLVLEAYVIARPRSGRPLLLVGDIAAQTIAIITKNSTTREYTSHGIA
;
A
#
# COMPACT_ATOMS: atom_id res chain seq x y z
N ARG A 1 18.48 -15.85 0.39
CA ARG A 1 18.40 -14.61 -0.43
C ARG A 1 18.75 -13.45 0.50
N THR A 2 19.87 -12.78 0.29
CA THR A 2 20.31 -11.67 1.15
C THR A 2 19.48 -10.43 0.87
N SER A 3 18.90 -9.82 1.90
CA SER A 3 18.03 -8.65 1.76
C SER A 3 18.86 -7.39 1.50
N THR A 4 18.49 -6.58 0.50
CA THR A 4 19.18 -5.31 0.16
C THR A 4 19.24 -4.32 1.33
N LEU A 5 18.21 -4.30 2.17
CA LEU A 5 18.17 -3.48 3.39
C LEU A 5 19.17 -3.97 4.45
N ALA A 6 19.42 -5.29 4.52
CA ALA A 6 20.40 -5.85 5.45
C ALA A 6 21.81 -5.45 5.03
N LEU A 7 22.15 -5.60 3.74
CA LEU A 7 23.41 -5.12 3.18
C LEU A 7 23.60 -3.61 3.40
N LYS A 8 22.52 -2.82 3.31
CA LYS A 8 22.62 -1.39 3.59
C LYS A 8 22.88 -1.10 5.08
N GLY A 9 22.30 -1.88 6.00
CA GLY A 9 22.56 -1.79 7.44
C GLY A 9 23.97 -2.22 7.83
N GLU A 10 24.56 -3.15 7.08
CA GLU A 10 25.95 -3.60 7.23
C GLU A 10 26.98 -2.59 6.69
N GLY A 11 26.53 -1.49 6.06
CA GLY A 11 27.39 -0.40 5.61
C GLY A 11 27.86 -0.49 4.15
N TYR A 12 27.38 -1.48 3.38
CA TYR A 12 27.76 -1.60 1.98
C TYR A 12 27.36 -0.37 1.15
N THR A 13 28.22 -0.03 0.20
CA THR A 13 27.95 1.02 -0.80
C THR A 13 26.90 0.54 -1.81
N ARG A 14 26.24 1.47 -2.49
CA ARG A 14 25.19 1.13 -3.46
C ARG A 14 25.73 0.29 -4.62
N ASP A 15 26.96 0.54 -5.05
CA ASP A 15 27.58 -0.19 -6.15
C ASP A 15 27.93 -1.63 -5.75
N GLU A 16 28.33 -1.85 -4.50
CA GLU A 16 28.53 -3.20 -3.96
C GLU A 16 27.21 -3.95 -3.85
N ILE A 17 26.16 -3.29 -3.36
CA ILE A 17 24.82 -3.89 -3.29
C ILE A 17 24.32 -4.25 -4.70
N PHE A 18 24.56 -3.40 -5.71
CA PHE A 18 24.26 -3.70 -7.10
C PHE A 18 25.03 -4.92 -7.60
N LYS A 19 26.33 -5.03 -7.32
CA LYS A 19 27.14 -6.19 -7.71
C LYS A 19 26.65 -7.49 -7.06
N ILE A 20 26.18 -7.43 -5.82
CA ILE A 20 25.69 -8.61 -5.08
C ILE A 20 24.27 -9.01 -5.51
N THR A 21 23.38 -8.04 -5.71
CA THR A 21 21.93 -8.29 -5.88
C THR A 21 21.41 -8.08 -7.29
N GLY A 22 22.19 -7.43 -8.17
CA GLY A 22 21.78 -7.05 -9.52
C GLY A 22 20.75 -5.91 -9.58
N ILE A 23 20.34 -5.35 -8.43
CA ILE A 23 19.29 -4.32 -8.37
C ILE A 23 19.88 -2.95 -8.69
N LEU A 24 19.29 -2.29 -9.69
CA LEU A 24 19.75 -0.99 -10.17
C LEU A 24 19.83 0.06 -9.05
N PRO A 25 20.83 0.96 -9.06
CA PRO A 25 20.97 2.01 -8.05
C PRO A 25 19.72 2.91 -7.89
N SER A 26 18.99 3.14 -8.97
CA SER A 26 17.71 3.89 -8.97
C SER A 26 16.62 3.15 -8.18
N GLN A 27 16.54 1.83 -8.32
CA GLN A 27 15.61 0.98 -7.58
C GLN A 27 15.99 0.90 -6.09
N LEU A 28 17.29 0.79 -5.79
CA LEU A 28 17.80 0.86 -4.41
C LEU A 28 17.42 2.18 -3.73
N THR A 29 17.54 3.30 -4.45
CA THR A 29 17.16 4.62 -3.93
C THR A 29 15.68 4.69 -3.58
N CYS A 30 14.81 4.21 -4.47
CA CYS A 30 13.38 4.14 -4.22
C CYS A 30 13.05 3.23 -3.04
N LEU A 31 13.73 2.09 -2.93
CA LEU A 31 13.54 1.11 -1.86
C LEU A 31 13.95 1.69 -0.50
N PHE A 32 15.11 2.33 -0.39
CA PHE A 32 15.57 2.96 0.85
C PHE A 32 14.66 4.11 1.27
N ARG A 33 14.17 4.93 0.32
CA ARG A 33 13.20 5.99 0.61
C ARG A 33 11.93 5.40 1.23
N LYS A 34 11.34 4.38 0.59
CA LYS A 34 10.14 3.72 1.09
C LYS A 34 10.35 3.02 2.43
N ALA A 35 11.53 2.43 2.64
CA ALA A 35 11.87 1.81 3.92
C ALA A 35 11.92 2.86 5.04
N ARG A 36 12.57 4.01 4.81
CA ARG A 36 12.58 5.12 5.77
C ARG A 36 11.18 5.69 6.04
N GLU A 37 10.35 5.85 5.01
CA GLU A 37 8.94 6.25 5.17
C GLU A 37 8.14 5.27 6.04
N LYS A 38 8.51 3.98 6.03
CA LYS A 38 7.91 2.97 6.91
C LYS A 38 8.53 2.93 8.31
N GLY A 39 9.51 3.77 8.63
CA GLY A 39 10.18 3.82 9.93
C GLY A 39 11.39 2.90 10.04
N TRP A 40 12.00 2.49 8.92
CA TRP A 40 13.29 1.79 8.96
C TRP A 40 14.44 2.77 9.24
N VAL A 41 15.27 2.44 10.23
CA VAL A 41 16.49 3.18 10.59
C VAL A 41 17.71 2.37 10.13
N GLU A 42 18.73 3.07 9.62
CA GLU A 42 19.98 2.44 9.21
C GLU A 42 20.64 1.71 10.38
N GLY A 43 20.99 0.44 10.20
CA GLY A 43 21.57 -0.42 11.24
C GLY A 43 20.55 -1.22 12.08
N GLN A 44 19.25 -1.01 11.91
CA GLN A 44 18.25 -1.91 12.50
C GLN A 44 18.01 -3.17 11.67
N LEU A 45 17.67 -4.25 12.38
CA LEU A 45 17.21 -5.50 11.78
C LEU A 45 16.01 -5.25 10.86
N VAL A 46 16.06 -5.82 9.67
CA VAL A 46 15.02 -5.68 8.66
C VAL A 46 13.81 -6.49 9.10
N LEU A 47 12.80 -5.82 9.67
CA LEU A 47 11.50 -6.43 9.97
C LEU A 47 10.77 -6.80 8.66
N GLU A 48 10.13 -7.97 8.63
CA GLU A 48 9.32 -8.40 7.48
C GLU A 48 8.21 -7.40 7.14
N ALA A 49 7.70 -6.66 8.12
CA ALA A 49 6.72 -5.59 7.94
C ALA A 49 7.16 -4.50 6.93
N TYR A 50 8.47 -4.25 6.79
CA TYR A 50 8.98 -3.32 5.77
C TYR A 50 8.85 -3.89 4.36
N VAL A 51 8.89 -5.20 4.22
CA VAL A 51 8.83 -5.94 2.96
C VAL A 51 7.37 -6.21 2.55
N ILE A 52 6.47 -6.41 3.52
CA ILE A 52 5.06 -6.69 3.24
C ILE A 52 4.40 -5.51 2.50
N ALA A 53 3.66 -5.86 1.44
CA ALA A 53 2.93 -4.91 0.62
C ALA A 53 1.78 -4.29 1.44
N ARG A 54 1.80 -2.97 1.62
CA ARG A 54 0.63 -2.23 2.12
C ARG A 54 -0.51 -2.45 1.10
N PRO A 55 -1.77 -2.60 1.53
CA PRO A 55 -2.90 -2.62 0.59
C PRO A 55 -2.79 -1.41 -0.33
N ARG A 56 -2.70 -1.67 -1.64
CA ARG A 56 -2.54 -0.63 -2.66
C ARG A 56 -3.82 0.21 -2.65
N SER A 57 -3.67 1.53 -2.58
CA SER A 57 -4.76 2.46 -2.87
C SER A 57 -5.17 2.25 -4.33
N GLY A 58 -6.28 1.55 -4.55
CA GLY A 58 -6.78 1.25 -5.88
C GLY A 58 -8.29 1.12 -5.85
N ARG A 59 -8.83 -0.01 -5.40
CA ARG A 59 -10.27 -0.20 -5.23
C ARG A 59 -10.54 -0.47 -3.76
N PRO A 60 -11.48 0.25 -3.11
CA PRO A 60 -11.94 -0.12 -1.78
C PRO A 60 -12.38 -1.59 -1.81
N LEU A 61 -11.76 -2.43 -0.97
CA LEU A 61 -12.18 -3.80 -0.75
C LEU A 61 -13.46 -3.75 0.07
N LEU A 62 -14.60 -3.92 -0.61
CA LEU A 62 -15.95 -4.15 -0.11
C LEU A 62 -16.39 -3.25 1.05
N LEU A 63 -17.35 -2.37 0.76
CA LEU A 63 -18.08 -1.58 1.74
C LEU A 63 -18.47 -2.44 2.94
N VAL A 64 -17.92 -2.08 4.10
CA VAL A 64 -18.42 -2.51 5.42
C VAL A 64 -19.92 -2.24 5.43
N GLY A 65 -20.70 -3.29 5.75
CA GLY A 65 -22.10 -3.47 5.36
C GLY A 65 -23.06 -2.30 5.62
N ASP A 66 -22.71 -1.38 6.51
CA ASP A 66 -23.55 -0.25 6.87
C ASP A 66 -23.66 0.81 5.78
N ILE A 67 -22.58 1.14 5.06
CA ILE A 67 -22.60 2.21 4.04
C ILE A 67 -23.29 1.70 2.76
N ALA A 68 -23.12 0.42 2.42
CA ALA A 68 -23.81 -0.20 1.29
C ALA A 68 -25.33 -0.30 1.56
N ALA A 69 -25.73 -0.67 2.78
CA ALA A 69 -27.13 -0.69 3.19
C ALA A 69 -27.75 0.71 3.15
N GLN A 70 -27.03 1.74 3.62
CA GLN A 70 -27.49 3.13 3.51
C GLN A 70 -27.63 3.57 2.05
N THR A 71 -26.70 3.20 1.18
CA THR A 71 -26.78 3.54 -0.25
C THR A 71 -27.95 2.85 -0.94
N ILE A 72 -28.23 1.57 -0.61
CA ILE A 72 -29.40 0.84 -1.10
C ILE A 72 -30.70 1.44 -0.55
N ALA A 73 -30.72 1.87 0.71
CA ALA A 73 -31.87 2.54 1.30
C ALA A 73 -32.15 3.92 0.65
N ILE A 74 -31.10 4.69 0.35
CA ILE A 74 -31.22 5.97 -0.39
C ILE A 74 -31.71 5.72 -1.82
N ILE A 75 -31.22 4.65 -2.46
CA ILE A 75 -31.66 4.20 -3.79
C ILE A 75 -32.83 3.21 -3.61
N THR A 76 -33.92 3.68 -3.02
CA THR A 76 -35.14 2.88 -2.99
C THR A 76 -35.74 2.86 -4.40
N LYS A 77 -35.80 1.68 -5.01
CA LYS A 77 -36.54 1.47 -6.27
C LYS A 77 -38.02 1.72 -5.99
N ASN A 78 -38.57 2.79 -6.55
CA ASN A 78 -39.99 3.09 -6.39
C ASN A 78 -40.77 2.03 -7.20
N SER A 79 -41.39 1.07 -6.52
CA SER A 79 -42.02 -0.10 -7.16
C SER A 79 -43.18 0.27 -8.09
N THR A 80 -43.68 1.50 -7.97
CA THR A 80 -44.83 2.03 -8.70
C THR A 80 -44.46 2.63 -10.06
N THR A 81 -43.30 3.30 -10.19
CA THR A 81 -42.90 4.00 -11.43
C THR A 81 -41.68 3.39 -12.14
N ARG A 82 -41.03 2.36 -11.57
CA ARG A 82 -39.76 1.79 -12.08
C ARG A 82 -38.62 2.80 -12.22
N GLU A 83 -38.72 3.94 -11.55
CA GLU A 83 -37.69 4.99 -11.53
C GLU A 83 -36.90 4.94 -10.21
N TYR A 84 -35.63 5.32 -10.27
CA TYR A 84 -34.75 5.41 -9.10
C TYR A 84 -34.70 6.86 -8.62
N THR A 85 -35.09 7.13 -7.37
CA THR A 85 -35.07 8.46 -6.77
C THR A 85 -34.06 8.51 -5.64
N SER A 86 -33.05 9.40 -5.71
CA SER A 86 -32.14 9.66 -4.60
C SER A 86 -32.66 10.83 -3.76
N HIS A 87 -32.99 10.60 -2.49
CA HIS A 87 -33.28 11.68 -1.54
C HIS A 87 -31.96 12.33 -1.08
N GLY A 88 -31.93 13.66 -1.04
CA GLY A 88 -30.72 14.48 -1.00
C GLY A 88 -29.73 14.17 0.12
N ILE A 89 -28.44 14.22 -0.24
CA ILE A 89 -27.29 14.21 0.67
C ILE A 89 -27.12 15.66 1.16
N ALA A 90 -27.27 15.91 2.46
CA ALA A 90 -26.89 17.16 3.11
C ALA A 90 -25.53 17.01 3.80
#